data_AF-A0A9W3SJL6-F1
#
_entry.id   AF-A0A9W3SJL6-F1
#
_cell.length_a   1.000
_cell.length_b   1.000
_cell.length_c   1.000
_cell.angle_alpha   90.00
_cell.angle_beta   90.00
_cell.angle_gamma   90.00
#
_symmetry.space_group_name_H-M   'P 1'
#
loop_
_entity.id
_entity.type
_entity.pdbx_description
1 polymer ?
#
loop_
_entity_poly.entity_id
_entity_poly.type
_entity_poly.pdbx_seq_one_letter_code
_entity_poly.pdbx_strand_id
1 'polypeptide(L)'
;MNKGKNVEPVTIVQTKNAKVDSYSTVEKIPYPYRIKNHALYRVEMKVKGETVEEKEILVARHVPTLKRELHHVERSQVYYELTWQDRGRCITELVPAGALATKREMMPLTDKGFPVNDNNTKQLIDYFDKVLAWNEIQRGHMVDRLGYVKSGLAYPLLATDYEIIPSDQGEQQIFEAFQVEGTASGWIEEVLYRVKEHPRALFFTLASFASVLLHDLKIDPFIVELAGSTSTGKTTALKVAASVWGTNQLVNEFNATKVSVERKAAFLNSFPLLLDDSRKAMNAFFNLSCTPLVGGDQREEDLLAVLSVNIHGVTSC
;
A
#
# COMPACT_ATOMS: atom_id res chain seq x y z
N MET A 1 -21.64 -44.82 -14.11
CA MET A 1 -21.88 -43.96 -12.95
C MET A 1 -20.82 -42.85 -12.96
N ASN A 2 -21.26 -41.62 -12.73
CA ASN A 2 -20.68 -40.32 -13.10
C ASN A 2 -19.17 -40.18 -13.37
N LYS A 3 -18.91 -39.57 -14.54
CA LYS A 3 -17.63 -39.14 -15.10
C LYS A 3 -16.99 -38.03 -14.24
N GLY A 4 -15.67 -38.12 -14.08
CA GLY A 4 -14.84 -37.08 -13.47
C GLY A 4 -14.97 -35.77 -14.25
N LYS A 5 -15.22 -34.68 -13.51
CA LYS A 5 -15.07 -33.33 -14.03
C LYS A 5 -13.58 -32.99 -14.00
N ASN A 6 -13.01 -32.86 -15.20
CA ASN A 6 -11.70 -32.27 -15.43
C ASN A 6 -11.73 -30.85 -14.86
N VAL A 7 -10.92 -30.58 -13.83
CA VAL A 7 -10.67 -29.22 -13.37
C VAL A 7 -9.52 -28.72 -14.23
N GLU A 8 -9.80 -27.81 -15.16
CA GLU A 8 -8.76 -27.20 -15.98
C GLU A 8 -7.78 -26.43 -15.07
N PRO A 9 -6.47 -26.48 -15.36
CA PRO A 9 -5.48 -25.74 -14.58
C PRO A 9 -5.72 -24.24 -14.77
N VAL A 10 -5.95 -23.53 -13.66
CA VAL A 10 -5.99 -22.07 -13.61
C VAL A 10 -4.62 -21.57 -14.07
N THR A 11 -4.55 -21.13 -15.31
CA THR A 11 -3.35 -20.53 -15.88
C THR A 11 -3.23 -19.14 -15.26
N ILE A 12 -2.39 -19.01 -14.23
CA ILE A 12 -1.99 -17.69 -13.72
C ILE A 12 -1.16 -17.04 -14.81
N VAL A 13 -1.81 -16.19 -15.60
CA VAL A 13 -1.15 -15.35 -16.58
C VAL A 13 -0.20 -14.45 -15.81
N GLN A 14 1.10 -14.68 -15.97
CA GLN A 14 2.11 -13.70 -15.58
C GLN A 14 1.94 -12.46 -16.46
N THR A 15 1.05 -11.57 -16.09
CA THR A 15 1.09 -10.20 -16.61
C THR A 15 2.26 -9.51 -15.96
N LYS A 16 3.40 -9.53 -16.64
CA LYS A 16 4.38 -8.45 -16.53
C LYS A 16 3.58 -7.15 -16.60
N ASN A 17 3.67 -6.33 -15.57
CA ASN A 17 3.17 -4.95 -15.59
C ASN A 17 3.94 -4.17 -16.66
N ALA A 18 3.53 -4.34 -17.91
CA ALA A 18 3.78 -3.42 -18.98
C ALA A 18 2.49 -2.65 -19.18
N LYS A 19 2.21 -1.70 -18.27
CA LYS A 19 1.30 -0.61 -18.63
C LYS A 19 2.01 0.20 -19.70
N VAL A 20 1.48 0.07 -20.91
CA VAL A 20 1.81 0.89 -22.07
C VAL A 20 1.31 2.30 -21.78
N ASP A 21 2.17 3.16 -21.27
CA ASP A 21 1.89 4.59 -21.15
C ASP A 21 2.27 5.28 -22.45
N SER A 22 1.33 5.31 -23.40
CA SER A 22 1.44 6.14 -24.59
C SER A 22 0.19 6.98 -24.80
N TYR A 23 -0.14 7.85 -23.84
CA TYR A 23 -0.96 9.03 -24.08
C TYR A 23 -0.43 10.19 -23.24
N SER A 24 0.49 10.96 -23.81
CA SER A 24 0.86 12.28 -23.29
C SER A 24 -0.27 13.26 -23.61
N THR A 25 -1.35 13.26 -22.83
CA THR A 25 -2.27 14.40 -22.85
C THR A 25 -1.50 15.59 -22.30
N VAL A 26 -1.14 16.52 -23.19
CA VAL A 26 -0.53 17.78 -22.81
C VAL A 26 -1.55 18.52 -21.95
N GLU A 27 -1.26 18.67 -20.66
CA GLU A 27 -2.06 19.43 -19.70
C GLU A 27 -2.26 20.84 -20.25
N LYS A 28 -3.52 21.24 -20.46
CA LYS A 28 -3.85 22.59 -20.91
C LYS A 28 -3.62 23.54 -19.76
N ILE A 29 -2.72 24.49 -19.96
CA ILE A 29 -2.38 25.49 -18.96
C ILE A 29 -3.47 26.57 -18.94
N PRO A 30 -4.20 26.73 -17.83
CA PRO A 30 -5.33 27.65 -17.77
C PRO A 30 -4.88 29.10 -17.61
N TYR A 31 -5.57 30.04 -18.24
CA TYR A 31 -5.39 31.47 -17.97
C TYR A 31 -5.69 31.78 -16.48
N PRO A 32 -4.91 32.62 -15.77
CA PRO A 32 -3.87 33.52 -16.26
C PRO A 32 -2.44 32.93 -16.25
N TYR A 33 -2.28 31.61 -16.29
CA TYR A 33 -0.97 30.99 -16.28
C TYR A 33 -0.46 30.71 -17.69
N ARG A 34 0.87 30.72 -17.84
CA ARG A 34 1.54 30.36 -19.09
C ARG A 34 2.91 29.73 -18.84
N ILE A 35 3.36 28.93 -19.81
CA ILE A 35 4.69 28.33 -19.79
C ILE A 35 5.64 29.21 -20.59
N LYS A 36 6.80 29.51 -20.02
CA LYS A 36 7.92 30.15 -20.73
C LYS A 36 9.22 29.52 -20.26
N ASN A 37 10.03 29.02 -21.19
CA ASN A 37 11.29 28.34 -20.88
C ASN A 37 11.14 27.21 -19.84
N HIS A 38 10.07 26.41 -19.94
CA HIS A 38 9.71 25.33 -19.00
C HIS A 38 9.30 25.79 -17.59
N ALA A 39 9.26 27.09 -17.31
CA ALA A 39 8.81 27.66 -16.06
C ALA A 39 7.36 28.15 -16.16
N LEU A 40 6.67 28.14 -15.02
CA LEU A 40 5.29 28.61 -14.89
C LEU A 40 5.29 30.10 -14.54
N TYR A 41 4.60 30.90 -15.34
CA TYR A 41 4.39 32.32 -15.10
C TYR A 41 2.89 32.61 -14.94
N ARG A 42 2.58 33.60 -14.12
CA ARG A 42 1.26 34.23 -14.03
C ARG A 42 1.28 35.55 -14.79
N VAL A 43 0.25 35.76 -15.59
CA VAL A 43 0.03 36.99 -16.36
C VAL A 43 -0.85 37.92 -15.55
N GLU A 44 -0.36 39.12 -15.27
CA GLU A 44 -1.14 40.17 -14.62
C GLU A 44 -1.23 41.39 -15.53
N MET A 45 -2.43 41.88 -15.76
CA MET A 45 -2.65 43.12 -16.50
C MET A 45 -2.51 44.29 -15.54
N LYS A 46 -1.59 45.21 -15.83
CA LYS A 46 -1.46 46.48 -15.12
C LYS A 46 -1.92 47.63 -16.00
N VAL A 47 -2.91 48.37 -15.54
CA VAL A 47 -3.33 49.61 -16.18
C VAL A 47 -2.41 50.74 -15.71
N LYS A 48 -1.72 51.40 -16.64
CA LYS A 48 -0.93 52.62 -16.39
C LYS A 48 -1.48 53.75 -17.27
N GLY A 49 -2.41 54.54 -16.75
CA GLY A 49 -3.07 55.58 -17.54
C GLY A 49 -3.95 54.95 -18.62
N GLU A 50 -3.69 55.27 -19.90
CA GLU A 50 -4.44 54.75 -21.05
C GLU A 50 -3.88 53.44 -21.62
N THR A 51 -2.72 52.96 -21.15
CA THR A 51 -2.10 51.72 -21.64
C THR A 51 -2.28 50.56 -20.66
N VAL A 52 -2.59 49.38 -21.20
CA VAL A 52 -2.61 48.11 -20.47
C VAL A 52 -1.29 47.39 -20.74
N GLU A 53 -0.45 47.29 -19.72
CA GLU A 53 0.81 46.55 -19.79
C GLU A 53 0.64 45.15 -19.19
N GLU A 54 1.10 44.15 -19.94
CA GLU A 54 1.13 42.77 -19.47
C GLU A 54 2.40 42.55 -18.63
N LYS A 55 2.24 42.18 -17.35
CA LYS A 55 3.35 41.82 -16.47
C LYS A 55 3.39 40.31 -16.26
N GLU A 56 4.53 39.72 -16.57
CA GLU A 56 4.86 38.33 -16.24
C GLU A 56 5.43 38.22 -14.81
N ILE A 57 4.84 37.35 -13.99
CA ILE A 57 5.36 37.01 -12.67
C ILE A 57 5.73 35.53 -12.65
N LEU A 58 6.99 35.22 -12.36
CA LEU A 58 7.44 33.84 -12.21
C LEU A 58 6.75 33.20 -10.99
N VAL A 59 6.07 32.08 -11.21
CA VAL A 59 5.38 31.30 -10.18
C VAL A 59 6.27 30.13 -9.75
N ALA A 60 6.67 29.29 -10.70
CA ALA A 60 7.48 28.10 -10.43
C ALA A 60 8.55 27.89 -11.50
N ARG A 61 9.73 27.43 -11.08
CA ARG A 61 10.89 27.20 -11.98
C ARG A 61 10.63 26.09 -13.00
N HIS A 62 9.75 25.16 -12.67
CA HIS A 62 9.26 24.11 -13.55
C HIS A 62 7.75 24.01 -13.38
N VAL A 63 7.04 23.65 -14.46
CA VAL A 63 5.59 23.46 -14.44
C VAL A 63 5.27 22.15 -13.74
N PRO A 64 4.60 22.17 -12.57
CA PRO A 64 4.11 20.94 -11.96
C PRO A 64 2.88 20.44 -12.70
N THR A 65 2.74 19.13 -12.85
CA THR A 65 1.66 18.48 -13.61
C THR A 65 0.91 17.48 -12.77
N LEU A 66 -0.41 17.41 -12.93
CA LEU A 66 -1.26 16.40 -12.30
C LEU A 66 -1.52 15.26 -13.29
N LYS A 67 -1.10 14.04 -12.95
CA LYS A 67 -1.22 12.87 -13.83
C LYS A 67 -2.51 12.10 -13.64
N ARG A 68 -2.85 11.81 -12.38
CA ARG A 68 -3.99 10.98 -12.00
C ARG A 68 -4.67 11.54 -10.76
N GLU A 69 -5.97 11.28 -10.65
CA GLU A 69 -6.80 11.51 -9.48
C GLU A 69 -7.24 10.14 -8.93
N LEU A 70 -6.80 9.80 -7.73
CA LEU A 70 -7.08 8.51 -7.11
C LEU A 70 -8.04 8.70 -5.94
N HIS A 71 -9.17 8.00 -5.98
CA HIS A 71 -10.18 7.98 -4.92
C HIS A 71 -9.91 6.81 -3.99
N HIS A 72 -9.71 7.10 -2.71
CA HIS A 72 -9.55 6.03 -1.73
C HIS A 72 -10.87 5.28 -1.59
N VAL A 73 -10.83 3.94 -1.64
CA VAL A 73 -12.04 3.12 -1.70
C VAL A 73 -12.79 3.12 -0.37
N GLU A 74 -12.06 3.10 0.75
CA GLU A 74 -12.62 3.05 2.11
C GLU A 74 -12.72 4.41 2.79
N ARG A 75 -11.71 5.26 2.61
CA ARG A 75 -11.68 6.62 3.14
C ARG A 75 -12.27 7.55 2.10
N SER A 76 -13.15 8.47 2.49
CA SER A 76 -13.69 9.51 1.58
C SER A 76 -12.62 10.58 1.29
N GLN A 77 -11.49 10.17 0.72
CA GLN A 77 -10.31 10.97 0.47
C GLN A 77 -9.88 10.85 -0.99
N VAL A 78 -9.41 11.97 -1.53
CA VAL A 78 -8.91 12.07 -2.90
C VAL A 78 -7.41 12.39 -2.85
N TYR A 79 -6.66 11.70 -3.69
CA TYR A 79 -5.24 11.89 -3.89
C TYR A 79 -4.96 12.27 -5.34
N TYR A 80 -3.89 13.03 -5.55
CA TYR A 80 -3.40 13.38 -6.88
C TYR A 80 -1.96 12.90 -7.05
N GLU A 81 -1.69 12.30 -8.20
CA GLU A 81 -0.32 12.00 -8.63
C GLU A 81 0.30 13.28 -9.22
N LEU A 82 1.11 13.95 -8.41
CA LEU A 82 1.76 15.21 -8.73
C LEU A 82 3.19 14.96 -9.20
N THR A 83 3.52 15.46 -10.38
CA THR A 83 4.86 15.33 -10.98
C THR A 83 5.51 16.69 -11.19
N TRP A 84 6.81 16.80 -10.92
CA TRP A 84 7.61 17.99 -11.22
C TRP A 84 9.06 17.62 -11.57
N GLN A 85 9.80 18.62 -12.07
CA GLN A 85 11.23 18.51 -12.34
C GLN A 85 12.03 19.23 -11.25
N ASP A 86 13.09 18.60 -10.77
CA ASP A 86 14.10 19.20 -9.89
C ASP A 86 15.51 18.84 -10.39
N ARG A 87 16.22 19.83 -10.93
CA ARG A 87 17.63 19.70 -11.38
C ARG A 87 17.87 18.49 -12.31
N GLY A 88 16.94 18.24 -13.24
CA GLY A 88 17.00 17.13 -14.20
C GLY A 88 16.44 15.81 -13.69
N ARG A 89 15.93 15.75 -12.45
CA ARG A 89 15.20 14.59 -11.91
C ARG A 89 13.69 14.84 -12.05
N CYS A 90 12.98 13.86 -12.62
CA CYS A 90 11.53 13.79 -12.57
C CYS A 90 11.12 13.18 -11.23
N ILE A 91 10.35 13.93 -10.44
CA ILE A 91 9.84 13.47 -9.15
C ILE A 91 8.32 13.36 -9.27
N THR A 92 7.78 12.22 -8.86
CA THR A 92 6.34 11.96 -8.80
C THR A 92 5.98 11.59 -7.38
N GLU A 93 4.94 12.22 -6.84
CA GLU A 93 4.46 12.00 -5.49
C GLU A 93 2.93 11.90 -5.49
N LEU A 94 2.41 10.98 -4.69
CA LEU A 94 0.98 10.91 -4.41
C LEU A 94 0.67 11.82 -3.23
N VAL A 95 -0.13 12.87 -3.46
CA VAL A 95 -0.45 13.87 -2.45
C VAL A 95 -1.95 13.91 -2.17
N PRO A 96 -2.40 14.10 -0.92
CA PRO A 96 -3.81 14.31 -0.65
C PRO A 96 -4.29 15.60 -1.30
N ALA A 97 -5.57 15.69 -1.66
CA ALA A 97 -6.15 16.89 -2.29
C ALA A 97 -5.91 18.18 -1.48
N GLY A 98 -5.86 18.08 -0.14
CA GLY A 98 -5.54 19.20 0.75
C GLY A 98 -4.14 19.81 0.52
N ALA A 99 -3.17 19.03 0.03
CA ALA A 99 -1.83 19.50 -0.32
C ALA A 99 -1.84 20.45 -1.52
N LEU A 100 -2.85 20.37 -2.39
CA LEU A 100 -3.03 21.31 -3.49
C LEU A 100 -3.90 22.52 -3.10
N ALA A 101 -4.64 22.42 -2.00
CA ALA A 101 -5.63 23.42 -1.58
C ALA A 101 -5.13 24.37 -0.47
N THR A 102 -4.13 23.96 0.33
CA THR A 102 -3.69 24.74 1.49
C THR A 102 -2.19 24.95 1.52
N LYS A 103 -1.77 26.13 2.02
CA LYS A 103 -0.34 26.43 2.22
C LYS A 103 0.31 25.45 3.19
N ARG A 104 -0.37 25.14 4.29
CA ARG A 104 0.15 24.28 5.36
C ARG A 104 0.55 22.90 4.83
N GLU A 105 -0.27 22.32 3.96
CA GLU A 105 -0.05 20.97 3.42
C GLU A 105 0.84 20.95 2.17
N MET A 106 0.88 22.04 1.38
CA MET A 106 1.78 22.14 0.22
C MET A 106 3.24 22.34 0.61
N MET A 107 3.51 23.13 1.66
CA MET A 107 4.86 23.54 2.03
C MET A 107 5.85 22.36 2.28
N PRO A 108 5.46 21.24 2.93
CA PRO A 108 6.32 20.07 3.10
C PRO A 108 6.88 19.49 1.80
N LEU A 109 6.23 19.72 0.64
CA LEU A 109 6.74 19.26 -0.65
C LEU A 109 8.08 19.94 -1.03
N THR A 110 8.44 21.06 -0.39
CA THR A 110 9.74 21.70 -0.57
C THR A 110 10.91 20.77 -0.20
N ASP A 111 10.72 19.89 0.78
CA ASP A 111 11.76 18.95 1.23
C ASP A 111 12.06 17.91 0.14
N LYS A 112 11.09 17.69 -0.75
CA LYS A 112 11.18 16.84 -1.94
C LYS A 112 11.57 17.63 -3.20
N GLY A 113 11.93 18.91 -3.07
CA GLY A 113 12.36 19.75 -4.19
C GLY A 113 11.23 20.36 -5.02
N PHE A 114 9.97 20.28 -4.56
CA PHE A 114 8.84 20.96 -5.22
C PHE A 114 9.06 22.48 -5.19
N PRO A 115 8.83 23.22 -6.30
CA PRO A 115 9.18 24.64 -6.42
C PRO A 115 8.16 25.56 -5.71
N VAL A 116 7.90 25.34 -4.42
CA VAL A 116 7.00 26.14 -3.57
C VAL A 116 7.77 26.94 -2.51
N ASN A 117 7.27 28.13 -2.18
CA ASN A 117 7.69 28.95 -1.05
C ASN A 117 6.58 29.93 -0.67
N ASP A 118 6.80 30.69 0.40
CA ASP A 118 5.82 31.66 0.92
C ASP A 118 5.32 32.69 -0.11
N ASN A 119 6.14 33.05 -1.09
CA ASN A 119 5.80 34.07 -2.09
C ASN A 119 4.91 33.53 -3.22
N ASN A 120 5.05 32.26 -3.57
CA ASN A 120 4.33 31.67 -4.72
C ASN A 120 3.20 30.71 -4.33
N THR A 121 3.10 30.27 -3.07
CA THR A 121 2.15 29.21 -2.67
C THR A 121 0.70 29.51 -3.06
N LYS A 122 0.24 30.75 -2.85
CA LYS A 122 -1.13 31.15 -3.22
C LYS A 122 -1.39 31.06 -4.72
N GLN A 123 -0.38 31.36 -5.54
CA GLN A 123 -0.45 31.26 -6.99
C GLN A 123 -0.43 29.80 -7.44
N LEU A 124 0.31 28.92 -6.75
CA LEU A 124 0.29 27.49 -7.04
C LEU A 124 -1.06 26.84 -6.68
N ILE A 125 -1.66 27.22 -5.54
CA ILE A 125 -3.01 26.77 -5.16
C ILE A 125 -4.04 27.21 -6.23
N ASP A 126 -4.04 28.49 -6.62
CA ASP A 126 -4.92 28.98 -7.69
C ASP A 126 -4.62 28.29 -9.04
N TYR A 127 -3.35 28.03 -9.35
CA TYR A 127 -2.97 27.27 -10.55
C TYR A 127 -3.60 25.87 -10.54
N PHE A 128 -3.44 25.09 -9.47
CA PHE A 128 -3.99 23.73 -9.41
C PHE A 128 -5.51 23.71 -9.43
N ASP A 129 -6.18 24.63 -8.73
CA ASP A 129 -7.64 24.79 -8.78
C ASP A 129 -8.13 25.00 -10.23
N LYS A 130 -7.44 25.85 -10.99
CA LYS A 130 -7.74 26.04 -12.41
C LYS A 130 -7.39 24.83 -13.26
N VAL A 131 -6.26 24.16 -13.01
CA VAL A 131 -5.91 22.95 -13.76
C VAL A 131 -7.03 21.93 -13.62
N LEU A 132 -7.53 21.72 -12.40
CA LEU A 132 -8.64 20.81 -12.10
C LEU A 132 -9.96 21.25 -12.74
N ALA A 133 -10.20 22.56 -12.89
CA ALA A 133 -11.41 23.07 -13.54
C ALA A 133 -11.39 22.96 -15.07
N TRP A 134 -10.22 23.04 -15.71
CA TRP A 134 -10.08 23.09 -17.17
C TRP A 134 -9.57 21.79 -17.82
N ASN A 135 -9.05 20.86 -17.03
CA ASN A 135 -8.51 19.59 -17.53
C ASN A 135 -9.26 18.40 -16.94
N GLU A 136 -9.49 17.41 -17.80
CA GLU A 136 -9.93 16.09 -17.34
C GLU A 136 -8.70 15.27 -16.96
N ILE A 137 -8.59 14.95 -15.68
CA ILE A 137 -7.51 14.10 -15.16
C ILE A 137 -8.02 12.66 -15.11
N GLN A 138 -7.15 11.71 -15.48
CA GLN A 138 -7.50 10.29 -15.40
C GLN A 138 -7.83 9.91 -13.95
N ARG A 139 -9.03 9.37 -13.75
CA ARG A 139 -9.49 8.91 -12.44
C ARG A 139 -9.21 7.43 -12.23
N GLY A 140 -8.92 7.07 -10.99
CA GLY A 140 -8.77 5.69 -10.54
C GLY A 140 -9.19 5.55 -9.09
N HIS A 141 -9.16 4.30 -8.62
CA HIS A 141 -9.42 3.97 -7.22
C HIS A 141 -8.14 3.44 -6.57
N MET A 142 -7.97 3.67 -5.28
CA MET A 142 -6.83 3.16 -4.52
C MET A 142 -7.20 2.66 -3.12
N VAL A 143 -6.33 1.84 -2.55
CA VAL A 143 -6.33 1.41 -1.15
C VAL A 143 -4.90 1.45 -0.63
N ASP A 144 -4.70 1.67 0.66
CA ASP A 144 -3.38 1.74 1.29
C ASP A 144 -3.03 0.51 2.14
N ARG A 145 -3.86 -0.54 2.06
CA ARG A 145 -3.70 -1.81 2.78
C ARG A 145 -4.07 -3.00 1.90
N LEU A 146 -3.70 -4.19 2.36
CA LEU A 146 -4.08 -5.47 1.79
C LEU A 146 -5.38 -5.99 2.41
N GLY A 147 -5.86 -7.13 1.92
CA GLY A 147 -7.00 -7.85 2.47
C GLY A 147 -8.34 -7.42 1.86
N TYR A 148 -9.44 -7.79 2.48
CA TYR A 148 -10.77 -7.45 1.97
C TYR A 148 -11.01 -5.95 2.07
N VAL A 149 -11.50 -5.39 0.97
CA VAL A 149 -11.94 -4.01 0.83
C VAL A 149 -13.28 -4.03 0.08
N LYS A 150 -14.36 -3.63 0.76
CA LYS A 150 -15.74 -3.79 0.27
C LYS A 150 -16.01 -5.24 -0.13
N SER A 151 -16.27 -5.50 -1.42
CA SER A 151 -16.55 -6.84 -1.96
C SER A 151 -15.34 -7.50 -2.63
N GLY A 152 -14.18 -6.84 -2.66
CA GLY A 152 -12.98 -7.33 -3.33
C GLY A 152 -11.85 -7.67 -2.36
N LEU A 153 -10.92 -8.53 -2.80
CA LEU A 153 -9.70 -8.83 -2.06
C LEU A 153 -8.53 -8.04 -2.67
N ALA A 154 -7.99 -7.09 -1.92
CA ALA A 154 -6.76 -6.37 -2.24
C ALA A 154 -5.54 -7.30 -2.07
N TYR A 155 -5.29 -8.12 -3.09
CA TYR A 155 -4.14 -9.03 -3.14
C TYR A 155 -3.11 -8.54 -4.17
N PRO A 156 -1.82 -8.40 -3.82
CA PRO A 156 -0.81 -7.76 -4.67
C PRO A 156 -0.64 -8.36 -6.08
N LEU A 157 -0.95 -9.64 -6.25
CA LEU A 157 -0.72 -10.38 -7.50
C LEU A 157 -2.00 -10.64 -8.30
N LEU A 158 -3.16 -10.18 -7.82
CA LEU A 158 -4.43 -10.26 -8.54
C LEU A 158 -4.83 -8.86 -9.03
N ALA A 159 -5.33 -8.81 -10.27
CA ALA A 159 -5.93 -7.60 -10.78
C ALA A 159 -7.19 -7.26 -9.97
N THR A 160 -7.30 -6.02 -9.54
CA THR A 160 -8.49 -5.48 -8.87
C THR A 160 -8.89 -4.16 -9.52
N ASP A 161 -10.08 -3.65 -9.18
CA ASP A 161 -10.58 -2.37 -9.70
C ASP A 161 -9.87 -1.15 -9.07
N TYR A 162 -8.93 -1.37 -8.16
CA TYR A 162 -8.19 -0.35 -7.45
C TYR A 162 -6.68 -0.67 -7.38
N GLU A 163 -5.88 0.37 -7.18
CA GLU A 163 -4.44 0.26 -6.98
C GLU A 163 -4.11 0.14 -5.49
N ILE A 164 -3.20 -0.76 -5.13
CA ILE A 164 -2.70 -0.88 -3.76
C ILE A 164 -1.45 -0.01 -3.64
N ILE A 165 -1.50 1.02 -2.79
CA ILE A 165 -0.42 1.99 -2.62
C ILE A 165 -0.01 2.02 -1.14
N PRO A 166 1.07 1.31 -0.77
CA PRO A 166 1.61 1.34 0.58
C PRO A 166 1.95 2.78 1.03
N SER A 167 1.68 3.10 2.30
CA SER A 167 1.85 4.46 2.84
C SER A 167 3.30 4.79 3.20
N ASP A 168 4.12 3.78 3.46
CA ASP A 168 5.53 3.95 3.83
C ASP A 168 6.44 2.81 3.30
N GLN A 169 7.75 2.97 3.50
CA GLN A 169 8.74 1.99 3.05
C GLN A 169 8.63 0.61 3.73
N GLY A 170 8.16 0.55 4.98
CA GLY A 170 7.98 -0.71 5.69
C GLY A 170 6.79 -1.50 5.13
N GLU A 171 5.68 -0.83 4.85
CA GLU A 171 4.54 -1.41 4.15
C GLU A 171 4.91 -1.81 2.72
N GLN A 172 5.70 -0.98 2.02
CA GLN A 172 6.22 -1.29 0.69
C GLN A 172 7.07 -2.57 0.68
N GLN A 173 7.95 -2.77 1.68
CA GLN A 173 8.73 -4.01 1.80
C GLN A 173 7.85 -5.25 2.00
N ILE A 174 6.77 -5.13 2.79
CA ILE A 174 5.82 -6.23 2.99
C ILE A 174 5.06 -6.51 1.69
N PHE A 175 4.61 -5.46 1.00
CA PHE A 175 3.93 -5.56 -0.29
C PHE A 175 4.79 -6.30 -1.32
N GLU A 176 6.06 -5.91 -1.46
CA GLU A 176 7.02 -6.51 -2.39
C GLU A 176 7.38 -7.96 -2.04
N ALA A 177 7.14 -8.39 -0.80
CA ALA A 177 7.39 -9.76 -0.37
C ALA A 177 6.33 -10.75 -0.89
N PHE A 178 5.15 -10.30 -1.34
CA PHE A 178 4.18 -11.14 -2.05
C PHE A 178 4.69 -11.42 -3.46
N GLN A 179 5.11 -12.66 -3.70
CA GLN A 179 5.71 -13.08 -4.98
C GLN A 179 5.33 -14.52 -5.30
N VAL A 180 5.28 -14.86 -6.59
CA VAL A 180 5.12 -16.26 -7.03
C VAL A 180 6.46 -16.78 -7.51
N GLU A 181 6.88 -17.93 -6.99
CA GLU A 181 8.02 -18.71 -7.50
C GLU A 181 7.58 -20.14 -7.79
N GLY A 182 7.90 -20.65 -8.98
CA GLY A 182 7.52 -22.00 -9.41
C GLY A 182 6.05 -22.13 -9.81
N THR A 183 5.43 -23.27 -9.48
CA THR A 183 4.03 -23.58 -9.82
C THR A 183 3.28 -24.10 -8.60
N ALA A 184 1.96 -23.96 -8.57
CA ALA A 184 1.13 -24.48 -7.49
C ALA A 184 1.27 -26.01 -7.34
N SER A 185 1.30 -26.76 -8.44
CA SER A 185 1.53 -28.21 -8.43
C SER A 185 2.89 -28.55 -7.83
N GLY A 186 3.95 -27.83 -8.23
CA GLY A 186 5.28 -27.99 -7.64
C GLY A 186 5.30 -27.70 -6.15
N TRP A 187 4.61 -26.64 -5.68
CA TRP A 187 4.50 -26.35 -4.25
C TRP A 187 3.74 -27.45 -3.50
N ILE A 188 2.67 -28.01 -4.07
CA ILE A 188 1.93 -29.12 -3.47
C ILE A 188 2.83 -30.36 -3.31
N GLU A 189 3.54 -30.73 -4.38
CA GLU A 189 4.39 -31.92 -4.41
C GLU A 189 5.63 -31.80 -3.52
N GLU A 190 6.27 -30.63 -3.55
CA GLU A 190 7.55 -30.42 -2.88
C GLU A 190 7.40 -29.86 -1.45
N VAL A 191 6.33 -29.13 -1.14
CA VAL A 191 6.13 -28.52 0.17
C VAL A 191 5.00 -29.22 0.93
N LEU A 192 3.78 -29.20 0.40
CA LEU A 192 2.60 -29.71 1.13
C LEU A 192 2.72 -31.20 1.45
N TYR A 193 3.18 -32.03 0.51
CA TYR A 193 3.34 -33.47 0.74
C TYR A 193 4.43 -33.83 1.77
N ARG A 194 5.42 -32.97 1.99
CA ARG A 194 6.39 -33.15 3.07
C ARG A 194 5.80 -32.72 4.42
N VAL A 195 5.08 -31.59 4.42
CA VAL A 195 4.53 -30.98 5.62
C VAL A 195 3.33 -31.76 6.17
N LYS A 196 2.55 -32.45 5.32
CA LYS A 196 1.36 -33.21 5.76
C LYS A 196 1.68 -34.34 6.76
N GLU A 197 2.90 -34.88 6.73
CA GLU A 197 3.37 -35.91 7.67
C GLU A 197 3.74 -35.32 9.06
N HIS A 198 3.69 -33.99 9.19
CA HIS A 198 4.03 -33.24 10.40
C HIS A 198 2.84 -32.40 10.87
N PRO A 199 1.93 -32.96 11.71
CA PRO A 199 0.65 -32.33 12.05
C PRO A 199 0.74 -30.88 12.57
N ARG A 200 1.78 -30.55 13.35
CA ARG A 200 1.98 -29.19 13.86
C ARG A 200 2.30 -28.18 12.75
N ALA A 201 3.19 -28.56 11.83
CA ALA A 201 3.56 -27.71 10.69
C ALA A 201 2.41 -27.61 9.69
N LEU A 202 1.69 -28.72 9.46
CA LEU A 202 0.47 -28.74 8.65
C LEU A 202 -0.59 -27.80 9.21
N PHE A 203 -0.90 -27.89 10.51
CA PHE A 203 -1.87 -27.01 11.15
C PHE A 203 -1.49 -25.54 10.97
N PHE A 204 -0.22 -25.20 11.16
CA PHE A 204 0.28 -23.84 11.00
C PHE A 204 0.17 -23.33 9.54
N THR A 205 0.42 -24.21 8.57
CA THR A 205 0.24 -23.92 7.14
C THR A 205 -1.23 -23.70 6.79
N LEU A 206 -2.12 -24.55 7.31
CA LEU A 206 -3.57 -24.42 7.10
C LEU A 206 -4.13 -23.17 7.76
N ALA A 207 -3.63 -22.81 8.94
CA ALA A 207 -3.98 -21.57 9.63
C ALA A 207 -3.59 -20.33 8.80
N SER A 208 -2.46 -20.40 8.07
CA SER A 208 -2.05 -19.35 7.12
C SER A 208 -3.07 -19.20 6.00
N PHE A 209 -3.46 -20.29 5.34
CA PHE A 209 -4.51 -20.27 4.30
C PHE A 209 -5.86 -19.77 4.82
N ALA A 210 -6.23 -20.15 6.05
CA ALA A 210 -7.52 -19.81 6.62
C ALA A 210 -7.68 -18.31 6.91
N SER A 211 -6.58 -17.53 6.97
CA SER A 211 -6.64 -16.11 7.34
C SER A 211 -7.56 -15.30 6.43
N VAL A 212 -7.47 -15.50 5.12
CA VAL A 212 -8.31 -14.77 4.15
C VAL A 212 -9.76 -15.25 4.18
N LEU A 213 -10.03 -16.47 4.64
CA LEU A 213 -11.39 -17.01 4.71
C LEU A 213 -12.18 -16.46 5.91
N LEU A 214 -11.51 -15.85 6.89
CA LEU A 214 -12.14 -15.33 8.10
C LEU A 214 -13.26 -14.34 7.77
N HIS A 215 -13.02 -13.45 6.80
CA HIS A 215 -13.99 -12.47 6.34
C HIS A 215 -15.26 -13.12 5.77
N ASP A 216 -15.10 -14.03 4.82
CA ASP A 216 -16.23 -14.65 4.13
C ASP A 216 -17.02 -15.59 5.06
N LEU A 217 -16.34 -16.22 6.01
CA LEU A 217 -16.93 -17.10 7.01
C LEU A 217 -17.47 -16.36 8.25
N LYS A 218 -17.19 -15.06 8.39
CA LYS A 218 -17.53 -14.25 9.57
C LYS A 218 -17.05 -14.87 10.88
N ILE A 219 -15.79 -15.31 10.87
CA ILE A 219 -15.12 -15.90 12.03
C ILE A 219 -14.18 -14.86 12.62
N ASP A 220 -14.19 -14.73 13.94
CA ASP A 220 -13.29 -13.85 14.66
C ASP A 220 -11.80 -14.18 14.38
N PRO A 221 -10.92 -13.18 14.48
CA PRO A 221 -9.48 -13.38 14.30
C PRO A 221 -8.92 -14.32 15.35
N PHE A 222 -7.92 -15.10 14.97
CA PHE A 222 -7.27 -16.03 15.89
C PHE A 222 -5.75 -15.87 15.89
N ILE A 223 -5.15 -16.33 16.99
CA ILE A 223 -3.70 -16.40 17.14
C ILE A 223 -3.29 -17.87 17.25
N VAL A 224 -2.32 -18.30 16.45
CA VAL A 224 -1.70 -19.62 16.59
C VAL A 224 -0.26 -19.45 17.03
N GLU A 225 0.08 -20.09 18.16
CA GLU A 225 1.45 -20.13 18.67
C GLU A 225 2.04 -21.53 18.56
N LEU A 226 3.15 -21.65 17.83
CA LEU A 226 3.92 -22.90 17.79
C LEU A 226 5.01 -22.87 18.87
N ALA A 227 4.78 -23.55 19.98
CA ALA A 227 5.73 -23.66 21.10
C ALA A 227 6.52 -24.98 21.08
N GLY A 228 7.81 -24.91 21.43
CA GLY A 228 8.65 -26.09 21.64
C GLY A 228 10.12 -25.77 21.87
N SER A 229 10.92 -26.78 22.20
CA SER A 229 12.37 -26.64 22.42
C SER A 229 13.11 -26.07 21.20
N THR A 230 14.26 -25.43 21.39
CA THR A 230 15.10 -24.91 20.29
C THR A 230 15.38 -25.99 19.23
N SER A 231 15.53 -25.58 17.97
CA SER A 231 15.92 -26.47 16.86
C SER A 231 14.91 -27.56 16.48
N THR A 232 13.63 -27.39 16.82
CA THR A 232 12.54 -28.33 16.50
C THR A 232 11.81 -28.02 15.17
N GLY A 233 12.39 -27.21 14.28
CA GLY A 233 11.78 -26.90 12.97
C GLY A 233 10.69 -25.82 13.00
N LYS A 234 10.58 -25.09 14.11
CA LYS A 234 9.61 -24.00 14.34
C LYS A 234 9.68 -22.86 13.30
N THR A 235 10.85 -22.24 13.15
CA THR A 235 11.09 -21.22 12.12
C THR A 235 10.86 -21.78 10.72
N THR A 236 11.16 -23.07 10.49
CA THR A 236 10.85 -23.73 9.22
C THR A 236 9.35 -23.82 8.97
N ALA A 237 8.55 -24.19 9.98
CA ALA A 237 7.09 -24.22 9.87
C ALA A 237 6.50 -22.83 9.56
N LEU A 238 7.06 -21.77 10.15
CA LEU A 238 6.68 -20.38 9.86
C LEU A 238 7.02 -19.97 8.42
N LYS A 239 8.21 -20.35 7.93
CA LYS A 239 8.60 -20.13 6.53
C LYS A 239 7.73 -20.90 5.54
N VAL A 240 7.32 -22.13 5.89
CA VAL A 240 6.34 -22.88 5.09
C VAL A 240 5.00 -22.15 5.05
N ALA A 241 4.51 -21.65 6.19
CA ALA A 241 3.28 -20.85 6.24
C ALA A 241 3.40 -19.54 5.43
N ALA A 242 4.58 -18.90 5.40
CA ALA A 242 4.86 -17.73 4.57
C ALA A 242 4.84 -18.03 3.07
N SER A 243 5.36 -19.20 2.68
CA SER A 243 5.46 -19.62 1.27
C SER A 243 4.10 -19.79 0.58
N VAL A 244 3.00 -19.81 1.34
CA VAL A 244 1.64 -19.75 0.81
C VAL A 244 1.38 -18.45 0.04
N TRP A 245 1.99 -17.34 0.49
CA TRP A 245 1.69 -15.99 0.02
C TRP A 245 2.84 -15.33 -0.74
N GLY A 246 4.07 -15.69 -0.40
CA GLY A 246 5.24 -15.06 -0.97
C GLY A 246 6.56 -15.54 -0.37
N THR A 247 7.49 -14.59 -0.21
CA THR A 247 8.86 -14.89 0.21
C THR A 247 9.01 -14.96 1.73
N ASN A 248 10.18 -15.40 2.18
CA ASN A 248 10.55 -15.38 3.60
C ASN A 248 10.58 -13.97 4.22
N GLN A 249 10.54 -12.90 3.42
CA GLN A 249 10.49 -11.52 3.93
C GLN A 249 9.15 -11.18 4.60
N LEU A 250 8.11 -12.01 4.39
CA LEU A 250 6.86 -11.93 5.15
C LEU A 250 7.03 -12.35 6.62
N VAL A 251 8.08 -13.12 6.94
CA VAL A 251 8.40 -13.51 8.31
C VAL A 251 9.13 -12.38 9.02
N ASN A 252 8.51 -11.84 10.06
CA ASN A 252 9.02 -10.72 10.84
C ASN A 252 9.53 -11.18 12.21
N GLU A 253 10.49 -10.48 12.81
CA GLU A 253 10.88 -10.75 14.20
C GLU A 253 9.90 -10.12 15.18
N PHE A 254 9.66 -10.81 16.31
CA PHE A 254 8.83 -10.31 17.40
C PHE A 254 9.46 -9.13 18.17
N ASN A 255 10.77 -8.85 17.97
CA ASN A 255 11.46 -7.72 18.59
C ASN A 255 11.08 -6.37 17.95
N ALA A 256 9.79 -6.07 17.97
CA ALA A 256 9.20 -4.88 17.40
C ALA A 256 8.38 -4.13 18.47
N THR A 257 8.26 -2.81 18.31
CA THR A 257 7.38 -2.02 19.18
C THR A 257 5.91 -2.41 18.94
N LYS A 258 5.06 -2.23 19.96
CA LYS A 258 3.60 -2.44 19.83
C LYS A 258 3.02 -1.76 18.59
N VAL A 259 3.39 -0.49 18.40
CA VAL A 259 2.97 0.33 17.26
C VAL A 259 3.40 -0.28 15.92
N SER A 260 4.62 -0.84 15.85
CA SER A 260 5.08 -1.49 14.62
C SER A 260 4.26 -2.74 14.29
N VAL A 261 3.92 -3.54 15.30
CA VAL A 261 3.06 -4.73 15.12
C VAL A 261 1.65 -4.31 14.67
N GLU A 262 1.04 -3.31 15.31
CA GLU A 262 -0.28 -2.77 14.95
C GLU A 262 -0.32 -2.24 13.52
N ARG A 263 0.72 -1.52 13.07
CA ARG A 263 0.81 -1.02 11.69
C ARG A 263 0.88 -2.16 10.67
N LYS A 264 1.70 -3.18 10.92
CA LYS A 264 1.79 -4.35 10.04
C LYS A 264 0.49 -5.15 9.99
N ALA A 265 -0.15 -5.30 11.15
CA ALA A 265 -1.47 -5.90 11.28
C ALA A 265 -2.52 -5.16 10.45
N ALA A 266 -2.60 -3.83 10.59
CA ALA A 266 -3.53 -3.00 9.82
C ALA A 266 -3.26 -3.07 8.31
N PHE A 267 -1.98 -3.10 7.90
CA PHE A 267 -1.60 -3.22 6.49
C PHE A 267 -1.93 -4.59 5.90
N LEU A 268 -1.68 -5.69 6.61
CA LEU A 268 -1.97 -7.05 6.14
C LEU A 268 -3.47 -7.39 6.18
N ASN A 269 -4.18 -6.86 7.19
CA ASN A 269 -5.60 -7.03 7.47
C ASN A 269 -6.10 -8.48 7.40
N SER A 270 -6.38 -9.03 6.20
CA SER A 270 -6.87 -10.42 6.01
C SER A 270 -5.76 -11.45 5.78
N PHE A 271 -4.53 -11.00 5.51
CA PHE A 271 -3.36 -11.87 5.36
C PHE A 271 -2.69 -12.13 6.71
N PRO A 272 -2.00 -13.26 6.90
CA PRO A 272 -1.52 -13.60 8.23
C PRO A 272 -0.30 -12.76 8.61
N LEU A 273 -0.27 -12.28 9.84
CA LEU A 273 0.93 -11.66 10.42
C LEU A 273 1.84 -12.77 10.97
N LEU A 274 3.00 -12.95 10.33
CA LEU A 274 3.95 -14.02 10.64
C LEU A 274 5.10 -13.49 11.51
N LEU A 275 5.20 -13.96 12.76
CA LEU A 275 6.20 -13.49 13.73
C LEU A 275 7.07 -14.64 14.26
N ASP A 276 8.40 -14.50 14.15
CA ASP A 276 9.37 -15.42 14.73
C ASP A 276 9.92 -14.91 16.08
N ASP A 277 10.31 -15.85 16.95
CA ASP A 277 10.94 -15.64 18.26
C ASP A 277 10.09 -14.81 19.25
N SER A 278 8.89 -15.29 19.59
CA SER A 278 7.99 -14.66 20.56
C SER A 278 8.52 -14.57 21.99
N ARG A 279 9.68 -15.13 22.32
CA ARG A 279 10.38 -14.85 23.60
C ARG A 279 10.74 -13.38 23.76
N LYS A 280 10.96 -12.69 22.64
CA LYS A 280 11.23 -11.24 22.62
C LYS A 280 9.93 -10.42 22.65
N ALA A 281 8.78 -11.07 22.89
CA ALA A 281 7.54 -10.39 23.18
C ALA A 281 7.68 -9.52 24.43
N MET A 282 7.69 -8.21 24.23
CA MET A 282 7.26 -7.31 25.29
C MET A 282 5.78 -7.63 25.60
N ASN A 283 5.34 -7.45 26.85
CA ASN A 283 3.95 -7.65 27.35
C ASN A 283 2.83 -6.93 26.56
N ALA A 284 3.14 -6.33 25.42
CA ALA A 284 2.27 -5.59 24.51
C ALA A 284 1.23 -6.46 23.76
N PHE A 285 1.41 -7.78 23.69
CA PHE A 285 0.56 -8.65 22.86
C PHE A 285 -0.82 -8.97 23.46
N PHE A 286 -0.97 -8.89 24.80
CA PHE A 286 -2.21 -9.28 25.47
C PHE A 286 -3.41 -8.35 25.17
N ASN A 287 -3.17 -7.21 24.51
CA ASN A 287 -4.23 -6.26 24.14
C ASN A 287 -4.65 -6.32 22.67
N LEU A 288 -3.92 -7.01 21.77
CA LEU A 288 -4.28 -7.04 20.34
C LEU A 288 -5.59 -7.83 20.08
N SER A 289 -5.96 -8.76 20.97
CA SER A 289 -7.24 -9.49 20.93
C SER A 289 -8.40 -8.77 21.60
N CYS A 290 -8.15 -7.65 22.30
CA CYS A 290 -9.13 -7.02 23.20
C CYS A 290 -9.36 -5.51 22.95
N THR A 291 -8.60 -4.86 22.08
CA THR A 291 -8.84 -3.47 21.69
C THR A 291 -9.28 -3.38 20.23
N PRO A 292 -10.43 -2.76 19.91
CA PRO A 292 -10.71 -2.38 18.52
C PRO A 292 -9.54 -1.55 18.01
N LEU A 293 -8.99 -1.94 16.86
CA LEU A 293 -7.87 -1.24 16.23
C LEU A 293 -8.37 0.14 15.77
N VAL A 294 -8.17 1.09 16.69
CA VAL A 294 -8.11 2.55 16.55
C VAL A 294 -9.45 3.29 16.35
N GLY A 295 -9.57 4.38 17.11
CA GLY A 295 -10.68 5.31 17.04
C GLY A 295 -10.87 5.93 15.66
N GLY A 296 -12.13 6.21 15.35
CA GLY A 296 -12.54 6.96 14.17
C GLY A 296 -13.53 6.17 13.31
N ASP A 297 -14.77 6.15 13.78
CA ASP A 297 -15.98 5.68 13.09
C ASP A 297 -16.21 4.15 13.04
N GLN A 298 -17.41 3.75 13.44
CA GLN A 298 -17.79 2.36 13.66
C GLN A 298 -18.25 1.68 12.35
N ARG A 299 -17.60 0.56 12.01
CA ARG A 299 -18.13 -0.71 11.43
C ARG A 299 -17.33 -1.24 10.23
N GLU A 300 -16.29 -2.02 10.50
CA GLU A 300 -16.00 -3.33 9.89
C GLU A 300 -14.88 -3.98 10.72
N GLU A 301 -15.03 -5.26 11.05
CA GLU A 301 -14.15 -5.97 12.00
C GLU A 301 -12.79 -6.27 11.34
N ASP A 302 -11.69 -5.84 11.98
CA ASP A 302 -10.33 -6.11 11.50
C ASP A 302 -10.00 -7.60 11.66
N LEU A 303 -10.12 -8.36 10.57
CA LEU A 303 -10.00 -9.82 10.60
C LEU A 303 -8.58 -10.35 10.36
N LEU A 304 -7.69 -10.28 11.35
CA LEU A 304 -6.28 -10.70 11.22
C LEU A 304 -5.92 -12.02 11.94
N ALA A 305 -5.54 -13.06 11.18
CA ALA A 305 -4.87 -14.21 11.78
C ALA A 305 -3.42 -13.88 12.12
N VAL A 306 -3.01 -14.06 13.38
CA VAL A 306 -1.61 -13.91 13.79
C VAL A 306 -0.99 -15.29 13.97
N LEU A 307 0.08 -15.56 13.23
CA LEU A 307 0.85 -16.79 13.36
C LEU A 307 2.19 -16.46 14.00
N SER A 308 2.39 -16.96 15.22
CA SER A 308 3.55 -16.67 16.06
C SER A 308 4.28 -17.96 16.47
N VAL A 309 5.57 -17.86 16.76
CA VAL A 309 6.42 -19.02 17.09
C VAL A 309 7.29 -18.75 18.31
N ASN A 310 7.33 -19.70 19.26
CA ASN A 310 8.03 -19.56 20.55
C ASN A 310 9.05 -20.68 20.84
N ILE A 311 10.23 -20.32 21.33
CA ILE A 311 11.27 -21.23 21.78
C ILE A 311 11.24 -21.33 23.32
N HIS A 312 10.91 -22.48 23.89
CA HIS A 312 11.09 -22.70 25.34
C HIS A 312 12.47 -23.29 25.62
N GLY A 313 13.24 -22.65 26.50
CA GLY A 313 14.44 -23.23 27.11
C GLY A 313 14.03 -24.22 28.19
N VAL A 314 14.69 -25.38 28.21
CA VAL A 314 14.53 -26.36 29.30
C VAL A 314 15.13 -25.75 30.56
N THR A 315 14.29 -25.32 31.50
CA THR A 315 14.66 -25.33 32.92
C THR A 315 14.09 -26.61 33.51
N SER A 316 14.89 -27.67 33.52
CA SER A 316 14.65 -28.81 34.39
C SER A 316 14.84 -28.36 35.83
N CYS A 317 14.07 -28.96 36.75
CA CYS A 317 14.35 -28.95 38.18
C CYS A 317 15.79 -29.33 38.51
#